data_AF-A0A8S3R8A4-F1
#
_entry.id   AF-A0A8S3R8A4-F1
#
_cell.length_a   1.000
_cell.length_b   1.000
_cell.length_c   1.000
_cell.angle_alpha   90.00
_cell.angle_beta   90.00
_cell.angle_gamma   90.00
#
_symmetry.space_group_name_H-M   'P 1'
#
loop_
_entity.id
_entity.type
_entity.pdbx_description
1 polymer ?
#
loop_
_entity_poly.entity_id
_entity_poly.type
_entity_poly.pdbx_seq_one_letter_code
_entity_poly.pdbx_strand_id
1 'polypeptide(L)'
;MASASGSYCGVCEAQDVVKAAAFWCPECNEGICTSCEKHHRASRGTRKHEVTSMDDYKQIPPIIASINQYCPEHDKKYQLYCSQHEQLCCPLCITTNHKKCDLLAIDEIVKTSRNSALFEIMEQNLKEMKNNIDRIVEDRRQNLEIIKQQREGFQTDIKEMRAKINIHLDKLEQEIQQDLQAAEQKVMSQINRFVQKVSDHEKTIDELQNNIAATKRFATDLQTFFGGKMFEAKIQEEEKFMTSLIEDSGLQQIHLQCKLDNKMSDILSMTKIGEISVTTKTSTISMTTDREKQAQKRIPTISKTINDINLTLLKQFEISKGKTELESRAALSCRLIKTSNQCYGITNENERLIYYEVGSGIQIADVKSESTATTVVKVDGEHIWNYVTTSKGKIYHTKYESGTVTCYTVTGHKVWEYKDESILKSVRGVAVDNDSNVYVVSNGHNSIVVLSPDGKHARRLLTNENGIQHPYGIHFDKGRNILMVTNLFGPASLYEVK
;
A
#
# COMPACT_ATOMS: atom_id res chain seq x y z
N MET A 1 56.20 -15.90 6.28
CA MET A 1 57.11 -16.50 5.28
C MET A 1 56.70 -17.96 5.13
N ALA A 2 55.94 -18.31 4.11
CA ALA A 2 55.57 -19.69 3.83
C ALA A 2 56.77 -20.35 3.12
N SER A 3 57.46 -21.25 3.80
CA SER A 3 58.60 -21.97 3.24
C SER A 3 58.16 -22.78 2.02
N ALA A 4 59.01 -22.79 0.99
CA ALA A 4 58.85 -23.51 -0.27
C ALA A 4 58.93 -25.04 -0.10
N SER A 5 58.22 -25.61 0.87
CA SER A 5 58.21 -27.04 1.14
C SER A 5 57.49 -27.76 0.00
N GLY A 6 58.26 -28.30 -0.93
CA GLY A 6 57.80 -29.12 -2.06
C GLY A 6 58.21 -28.68 -3.46
N SER A 7 58.88 -27.53 -3.63
CA SER A 7 59.36 -27.10 -4.96
C SER A 7 60.64 -27.82 -5.42
N TYR A 8 61.40 -28.36 -4.47
CA TYR A 8 62.66 -29.06 -4.71
C TYR A 8 62.60 -30.49 -4.15
N CYS A 9 63.51 -31.33 -4.65
CA CYS A 9 63.59 -32.71 -4.25
C CYS A 9 64.27 -32.84 -2.88
N GLY A 10 63.52 -33.22 -1.85
CA GLY A 10 64.04 -33.34 -0.48
C GLY A 10 65.22 -34.31 -0.34
N VAL A 11 65.20 -35.40 -1.10
CA VAL A 11 66.32 -36.38 -1.14
C VAL A 11 67.60 -35.79 -1.75
N CYS A 12 67.48 -34.94 -2.77
CA CYS A 12 68.65 -34.28 -3.36
C CYS A 12 69.12 -33.13 -2.48
N GLU A 13 68.20 -32.38 -1.86
CA GLU A 13 68.53 -31.32 -0.91
C GLU A 13 69.29 -31.86 0.30
N ALA A 14 68.94 -33.04 0.81
CA ALA A 14 69.69 -33.73 1.87
C ALA A 14 71.11 -34.17 1.46
N GLN A 15 71.42 -34.13 0.16
CA GLN A 15 72.74 -34.41 -0.42
C GLN A 15 73.41 -33.12 -0.95
N ASP A 16 72.93 -31.94 -0.54
CA ASP A 16 73.38 -30.62 -0.99
C ASP A 16 73.24 -30.39 -2.51
N VAL A 17 72.32 -31.11 -3.16
CA VAL A 17 72.03 -31.02 -4.59
C VAL A 17 70.64 -30.42 -4.80
N VAL A 18 70.57 -29.25 -5.44
CA VAL A 18 69.27 -28.63 -5.77
C VAL A 18 68.75 -29.19 -7.09
N LYS A 19 67.68 -29.99 -7.00
CA LYS A 19 66.91 -30.45 -8.17
C LYS A 19 65.44 -30.14 -7.96
N ALA A 20 64.76 -29.66 -8.99
CA ALA A 20 63.32 -29.40 -8.94
C ALA A 20 62.55 -30.70 -8.68
N ALA A 21 61.54 -30.62 -7.82
CA ALA A 21 60.60 -31.73 -7.63
C ALA A 21 59.71 -31.84 -8.88
N ALA A 22 59.59 -33.07 -9.40
CA ALA A 22 58.63 -33.40 -10.46
C ALA A 22 57.39 -34.09 -9.86
N PHE A 23 57.54 -34.68 -8.67
CA PHE A 23 56.51 -35.42 -7.97
C PHE A 23 56.45 -35.02 -6.49
N TRP A 24 55.33 -35.31 -5.85
CA TRP A 24 55.09 -35.13 -4.43
C TRP A 24 54.71 -36.47 -3.79
N CYS A 25 55.31 -36.81 -2.65
CA CYS A 25 54.92 -37.98 -1.85
C CYS A 25 54.25 -37.49 -0.55
N PRO A 26 52.93 -37.69 -0.40
CA PRO A 26 52.20 -37.27 0.79
C PRO A 26 52.65 -37.95 2.09
N GLU A 27 53.09 -39.21 2.03
CA GLU A 27 53.54 -39.98 3.19
C GLU A 27 54.92 -39.54 3.69
N CYS A 28 55.79 -39.11 2.79
CA CYS A 28 57.08 -38.52 3.13
C CYS A 28 56.98 -37.00 3.36
N ASN A 29 55.86 -36.37 2.98
CA ASN A 29 55.65 -34.93 3.00
C ASN A 29 56.79 -34.15 2.30
N GLU A 30 57.27 -34.69 1.18
CA GLU A 30 58.45 -34.19 0.46
C GLU A 30 58.28 -34.21 -1.06
N GLY A 31 58.93 -33.25 -1.73
CA GLY A 31 59.06 -33.22 -3.18
C GLY A 31 60.14 -34.20 -3.67
N ILE A 32 59.93 -34.82 -4.84
CA ILE A 32 60.80 -35.84 -5.41
C ILE A 32 61.06 -35.53 -6.89
N CYS A 33 62.33 -35.51 -7.32
CA CYS A 33 62.70 -35.38 -8.74
C CYS A 33 62.57 -36.71 -9.49
N THR A 34 62.57 -36.67 -10.83
CA THR A 34 62.38 -37.85 -11.69
C THR A 34 63.40 -38.97 -11.44
N SER A 35 64.64 -38.65 -11.06
CA SER A 35 65.64 -39.68 -10.74
C SER A 35 65.40 -40.34 -9.38
N CYS A 36 64.95 -39.56 -8.39
CA CYS A 36 64.70 -40.06 -7.04
C CYS A 36 63.37 -40.83 -6.97
N GLU A 37 62.41 -40.53 -7.84
CA GLU A 37 61.13 -41.23 -7.91
C GLU A 37 61.31 -42.73 -8.21
N LYS A 38 62.18 -43.08 -9.17
CA LYS A 38 62.48 -44.49 -9.50
C LYS A 38 63.05 -45.25 -8.30
N HIS A 39 63.96 -44.62 -7.57
CA HIS A 39 64.56 -45.19 -6.37
C HIS A 39 63.56 -45.25 -5.22
N HIS A 40 62.68 -44.26 -5.10
CA HIS A 40 61.62 -44.20 -4.11
C HIS A 40 60.63 -45.37 -4.30
N ARG A 41 60.29 -45.72 -5.55
CA ARG A 41 59.47 -46.88 -5.87
C ARG A 41 60.21 -48.22 -5.75
N ALA A 42 61.52 -48.24 -5.95
CA ALA A 42 62.33 -49.47 -5.82
C ALA A 42 62.66 -49.83 -4.36
N SER A 43 62.73 -48.84 -3.48
CA SER A 43 63.20 -49.00 -2.11
C SER A 43 62.18 -49.72 -1.22
N ARG A 44 62.63 -50.72 -0.45
CA ARG A 44 61.74 -51.53 0.41
C ARG A 44 60.88 -50.69 1.36
N GLY A 45 61.42 -49.58 1.87
CA GLY A 45 60.73 -48.70 2.83
C GLY A 45 59.65 -47.79 2.23
N THR A 46 59.82 -47.35 0.98
CA THR A 46 58.97 -46.31 0.35
C THR A 46 58.21 -46.80 -0.89
N ARG A 47 58.46 -48.02 -1.37
CA ARG A 47 57.80 -48.60 -2.56
C ARG A 47 56.28 -48.67 -2.52
N LYS A 48 55.69 -48.55 -1.32
CA LYS A 48 54.23 -48.57 -1.10
C LYS A 48 53.62 -47.17 -1.01
N HIS A 49 54.43 -46.11 -1.02
CA HIS A 49 53.92 -44.75 -0.95
C HIS A 49 53.29 -44.34 -2.29
N GLU A 50 52.21 -43.57 -2.21
CA GLU A 50 51.63 -42.95 -3.38
C GLU A 50 52.44 -41.71 -3.76
N VAL A 51 52.60 -41.48 -5.06
CA VAL A 51 53.42 -40.39 -5.59
C VAL A 51 52.62 -39.71 -6.69
N THR A 52 52.36 -38.42 -6.53
CA THR A 52 51.51 -37.60 -7.41
C THR A 52 52.39 -36.61 -8.17
N SER A 53 52.02 -36.24 -9.41
CA SER A 53 52.77 -35.23 -10.16
C SER A 53 52.69 -33.87 -9.45
N MET A 54 53.71 -33.02 -9.59
CA MET A 54 53.65 -31.67 -9.02
C MET A 54 52.56 -30.80 -9.66
N ASP A 55 52.17 -31.08 -10.90
CA ASP A 55 51.10 -30.34 -11.59
C ASP A 55 49.71 -30.72 -11.05
N ASP A 56 49.50 -31.99 -10.70
CA ASP A 56 48.26 -32.43 -10.04
C ASP A 56 48.23 -32.01 -8.56
N TYR A 57 49.37 -32.07 -7.87
CA TYR A 57 49.48 -31.61 -6.48
C TYR A 57 49.14 -30.12 -6.34
N LYS A 58 49.58 -29.27 -7.28
CA LYS A 58 49.25 -27.85 -7.31
C LYS A 58 47.77 -27.56 -7.52
N GLN A 59 47.00 -28.49 -8.10
CA GLN A 59 45.55 -28.34 -8.27
C GLN A 59 44.77 -28.63 -6.98
N ILE A 60 45.40 -29.28 -6.01
CA ILE A 60 44.77 -29.56 -4.71
C ILE A 60 44.71 -28.24 -3.91
N PRO A 61 43.55 -27.86 -3.35
CA PRO A 61 43.45 -26.67 -2.52
C PRO A 61 44.46 -26.71 -1.37
N PRO A 62 45.17 -25.60 -1.06
CA PRO A 62 46.23 -25.58 -0.04
C PRO A 62 45.79 -26.14 1.32
N ILE A 63 44.53 -25.91 1.70
CA ILE A 63 43.95 -26.43 2.96
C ILE A 63 43.88 -27.97 2.99
N ILE A 64 43.65 -28.61 1.85
CA ILE A 64 43.61 -30.07 1.72
C ILE A 64 45.03 -30.64 1.60
N ALA A 65 45.91 -29.94 0.86
CA ALA A 65 47.31 -30.31 0.72
C ALA A 65 48.06 -30.27 2.07
N SER A 66 47.65 -29.38 2.99
CA SER A 66 48.23 -29.25 4.34
C SER A 66 47.72 -30.25 5.38
N ILE A 67 46.84 -31.18 5.02
CA ILE A 67 46.31 -32.17 5.98
C ILE A 67 47.43 -33.13 6.38
N ASN A 68 47.82 -33.10 7.67
CA ASN A 68 48.83 -34.00 8.20
C ASN A 68 48.29 -35.43 8.27
N GLN A 69 49.07 -36.39 7.76
CA GLN A 69 48.72 -37.81 7.80
C GLN A 69 49.08 -38.49 9.14
N TYR A 70 49.80 -37.78 10.01
CA TYR A 70 50.29 -38.26 11.30
C TYR A 70 49.64 -37.49 12.45
N CYS A 71 49.39 -38.21 13.54
CA CYS A 71 48.86 -37.65 14.76
C CYS A 71 49.89 -36.71 15.42
N PRO A 72 49.59 -35.41 15.63
CA PRO A 72 50.53 -34.47 16.22
C PRO A 72 50.98 -34.84 17.64
N GLU A 73 50.13 -35.51 18.41
CA GLU A 73 50.43 -35.88 19.81
C GLU A 73 51.31 -37.13 19.93
N HIS A 74 51.19 -38.06 18.98
CA HIS A 74 51.75 -39.40 19.10
C HIS A 74 52.72 -39.78 17.97
N ASP A 75 52.83 -38.95 16.95
CA ASP A 75 53.65 -39.16 15.75
C ASP A 75 53.41 -40.54 15.10
N LYS A 76 52.15 -40.98 15.10
CA LYS A 76 51.69 -42.22 14.47
C LYS A 76 50.70 -41.90 13.37
N LYS A 77 50.79 -42.64 12.26
CA LYS A 77 49.88 -42.51 11.13
C LYS A 77 48.42 -42.70 11.58
N TYR A 78 47.53 -41.87 11.08
CA TYR A 78 46.10 -42.05 11.29
C TYR A 78 45.63 -43.35 10.65
N GLN A 79 44.87 -44.15 11.41
CA GLN A 79 44.31 -45.43 10.94
C GLN A 79 42.81 -45.54 11.19
N LEU A 80 42.28 -44.72 12.11
CA LEU A 80 40.90 -44.79 12.57
C LEU A 80 40.24 -43.41 12.52
N TYR A 81 38.92 -43.38 12.42
CA TYR A 81 38.11 -42.17 12.49
C TYR A 81 37.05 -42.35 13.59
N CYS A 82 36.95 -41.38 14.48
CA CYS A 82 35.93 -41.36 15.52
C CYS A 82 34.66 -40.65 15.01
N SER A 83 33.55 -41.38 14.89
CA SER A 83 32.28 -40.81 14.42
C SER A 83 31.63 -39.85 15.40
N GLN A 84 31.88 -40.03 16.71
CA GLN A 84 31.32 -39.21 17.78
C GLN A 84 32.02 -37.84 17.90
N HIS A 85 33.32 -37.79 17.62
CA HIS A 85 34.14 -36.59 17.74
C HIS A 85 34.52 -35.98 16.38
N GLU A 86 34.15 -36.63 15.27
CA GLU A 86 34.48 -36.24 13.89
C GLU A 86 35.98 -35.98 13.66
N GLN A 87 36.84 -36.85 14.20
CA GLN A 87 38.29 -36.67 14.21
C GLN A 87 39.06 -37.91 13.76
N LEU A 88 40.23 -37.70 13.15
CA LEU A 88 41.19 -38.76 12.82
C LEU A 88 41.96 -39.21 14.07
N CYS A 89 42.11 -40.52 14.24
CA CYS A 89 42.73 -41.15 15.40
C CYS A 89 43.86 -42.11 14.98
N CYS A 90 44.98 -42.07 15.70
CA CYS A 90 46.01 -43.08 15.59
C CYS A 90 45.76 -44.23 16.60
N PRO A 91 46.48 -45.37 16.51
CA PRO A 91 46.28 -46.49 17.44
C PRO A 91 46.44 -46.15 18.93
N LEU A 92 47.26 -45.14 19.25
CA LEU A 92 47.47 -44.67 20.63
C LEU A 92 46.33 -43.76 21.11
N CYS A 93 45.64 -43.04 20.22
CA CYS A 93 44.48 -42.22 20.59
C CYS A 93 43.31 -43.05 21.12
N ILE A 94 43.20 -44.32 20.70
CA ILE A 94 42.19 -45.27 21.21
C ILE A 94 42.41 -45.52 22.71
N THR A 95 43.66 -45.69 23.11
CA THR A 95 44.02 -46.12 24.47
C THR A 95 44.14 -44.95 25.44
N THR A 96 44.05 -43.71 24.95
CA THR A 96 44.06 -42.50 25.78
C THR A 96 42.66 -41.89 25.83
N ASN A 97 42.18 -41.34 24.72
CA ASN A 97 41.03 -40.43 24.69
C ASN A 97 39.77 -41.04 24.07
N HIS A 98 39.88 -42.10 23.26
CA HIS A 98 38.75 -42.67 22.52
C HIS A 98 38.36 -44.10 22.96
N LYS A 99 38.68 -44.51 24.19
CA LYS A 99 38.44 -45.88 24.70
C LYS A 99 36.99 -46.37 24.60
N LYS A 100 36.03 -45.44 24.66
CA LYS A 100 34.58 -45.72 24.67
C LYS A 100 33.87 -45.21 23.41
N CYS A 101 34.63 -44.77 22.41
CA CYS A 101 34.06 -44.17 21.21
C CYS A 101 33.94 -45.21 20.09
N ASP A 102 32.93 -45.02 19.25
CA ASP A 102 32.81 -45.78 18.01
C ASP A 102 33.87 -45.31 17.01
N LEU A 103 34.78 -46.22 16.66
CA LEU A 103 35.90 -45.98 15.77
C LEU A 103 35.75 -46.82 14.51
N LEU A 104 35.94 -46.18 13.36
CA LEU A 104 35.85 -46.79 12.03
C LEU A 104 37.23 -46.79 11.38
N ALA A 105 37.56 -47.84 10.62
CA ALA A 105 38.83 -47.89 9.88
C ALA A 105 38.84 -46.91 8.72
N ILE A 106 39.88 -46.06 8.64
CA ILE A 106 40.00 -45.05 7.58
C ILE A 106 40.03 -45.73 6.20
N ASP A 107 40.70 -46.87 6.07
CA ASP A 107 40.79 -47.62 4.80
C ASP A 107 39.42 -48.05 4.25
N GLU A 108 38.41 -48.21 5.10
CA GLU A 108 37.03 -48.51 4.70
C GLU A 108 36.26 -47.24 4.30
N ILE A 109 36.51 -46.12 4.98
CA ILE A 109 35.89 -44.81 4.71
C ILE A 109 36.45 -44.21 3.42
N VAL A 110 37.76 -44.27 3.21
CA VAL A 110 38.42 -43.65 2.05
C VAL A 110 37.97 -44.31 0.74
N LYS A 111 37.75 -45.63 0.74
CA LYS A 111 37.23 -46.38 -0.42
C LYS A 111 35.85 -45.90 -0.89
N THR A 112 35.01 -45.43 0.03
CA THR A 112 33.68 -44.92 -0.28
C THR A 112 33.64 -43.40 -0.43
N SER A 113 34.64 -42.67 0.08
CA SER A 113 34.67 -41.20 0.10
C SER A 113 34.77 -40.54 -1.28
N ARG A 114 35.68 -41.02 -2.15
CA ARG A 114 35.90 -40.45 -3.49
C ARG A 114 34.69 -40.60 -4.42
N ASN A 115 33.92 -41.67 -4.23
CA ASN A 115 32.71 -41.97 -5.01
C ASN A 115 31.43 -41.70 -4.22
N SER A 116 31.53 -40.99 -3.09
CA SER A 116 30.35 -40.65 -2.30
C SER A 116 29.55 -39.58 -3.02
N ALA A 117 28.21 -39.74 -3.03
CA ALA A 117 27.30 -38.73 -3.55
C ALA A 117 27.37 -37.39 -2.78
N LEU A 118 28.18 -37.30 -1.72
CA LEU A 118 28.32 -36.10 -0.88
C LEU A 118 28.90 -34.92 -1.65
N PHE A 119 29.95 -35.12 -2.45
CA PHE A 119 30.53 -34.04 -3.25
C PHE A 119 29.56 -33.55 -4.33
N GLU A 120 28.87 -34.46 -5.02
CA GLU A 120 27.83 -34.11 -5.99
C GLU A 120 26.69 -33.29 -5.36
N ILE A 121 26.26 -33.65 -4.14
CA ILE A 121 25.23 -32.91 -3.41
C ILE A 121 25.76 -31.51 -3.01
N MET A 122 27.00 -31.41 -2.53
CA MET A 122 27.60 -30.13 -2.15
C MET A 122 27.72 -29.20 -3.36
N GLU A 123 28.17 -29.71 -4.51
CA GLU A 123 28.24 -28.95 -5.76
C GLU A 123 26.86 -28.47 -6.23
N GLN A 124 25.85 -29.35 -6.16
CA GLN A 124 24.46 -28.98 -6.48
C GLN A 124 23.93 -27.89 -5.56
N ASN A 125 24.20 -27.99 -4.25
CA ASN A 125 23.80 -26.99 -3.27
C ASN A 125 24.46 -25.63 -3.55
N LEU A 126 25.75 -25.62 -3.88
CA LEU A 126 26.47 -24.40 -4.27
C LEU A 126 25.88 -23.76 -5.54
N LYS A 127 25.51 -24.58 -6.52
CA LYS A 127 24.87 -24.09 -7.74
C LYS A 127 23.48 -23.50 -7.46
N GLU A 128 22.68 -24.14 -6.61
CA GLU A 128 21.37 -23.63 -6.20
C GLU A 128 21.49 -22.31 -5.42
N MET A 129 22.43 -22.23 -4.48
CA MET A 129 22.73 -21.00 -3.73
C MET A 129 23.14 -19.86 -4.67
N LYS A 130 24.01 -20.12 -5.64
CA LYS A 130 24.42 -19.12 -6.64
C LYS A 130 23.22 -18.61 -7.45
N ASN A 131 22.38 -19.52 -7.96
CA ASN A 131 21.20 -19.14 -8.73
C ASN A 131 20.22 -18.29 -7.90
N ASN A 132 20.04 -18.60 -6.61
CA ASN A 132 19.22 -17.80 -5.71
C ASN A 132 19.80 -16.39 -5.54
N ILE A 133 21.13 -16.26 -5.38
CA ILE A 133 21.82 -14.96 -5.31
C ILE A 133 21.62 -14.15 -6.60
N ASP A 134 21.81 -14.78 -7.77
CA ASP A 134 21.66 -14.11 -9.06
C ASP A 134 20.23 -13.57 -9.25
N ARG A 135 19.20 -14.35 -8.85
CA ARG A 135 17.79 -13.91 -8.85
C ARG A 135 17.55 -12.72 -7.93
N ILE A 136 18.17 -12.69 -6.75
CA ILE A 136 18.06 -11.57 -5.81
C ILE A 136 18.69 -10.31 -6.40
N VAL A 137 19.88 -10.41 -7.00
CA VAL A 137 20.56 -9.27 -7.61
C VAL A 137 19.72 -8.68 -8.75
N GLU A 138 19.13 -9.52 -9.59
CA GLU A 138 18.32 -9.07 -10.72
C GLU A 138 17.01 -8.40 -10.27
N ASP A 139 16.29 -8.99 -9.31
CA ASP A 139 15.09 -8.37 -8.72
C ASP A 139 15.40 -6.98 -8.16
N ARG A 140 16.55 -6.82 -7.49
CA ARG A 140 16.96 -5.54 -6.92
C ARG A 140 17.32 -4.51 -7.98
N ARG A 141 17.94 -4.93 -9.08
CA ARG A 141 18.20 -4.05 -10.23
C ARG A 141 16.90 -3.56 -10.86
N GLN A 142 15.93 -4.44 -11.05
CA GLN A 142 14.62 -4.07 -11.60
C GLN A 142 13.86 -3.11 -10.68
N ASN A 143 13.89 -3.35 -9.37
CA ASN A 143 13.28 -2.46 -8.39
C ASN A 143 13.87 -1.03 -8.46
N LEU A 144 15.20 -0.91 -8.62
CA LEU A 144 15.84 0.40 -8.81
C LEU A 144 15.30 1.14 -10.05
N GLU A 145 15.04 0.43 -11.13
CA GLU A 145 14.52 1.03 -12.36
C GLU A 145 13.04 1.46 -12.21
N ILE A 146 12.23 0.65 -11.53
CA ILE A 146 10.84 1.01 -11.18
C ILE A 146 10.81 2.29 -10.35
N ILE A 147 11.70 2.44 -9.35
CA ILE A 147 11.77 3.65 -8.52
C ILE A 147 12.08 4.90 -9.38
N LYS A 148 12.98 4.78 -10.37
CA LYS A 148 13.27 5.89 -11.30
C LYS A 148 12.05 6.26 -12.14
N GLN A 149 11.35 5.27 -12.69
CA GLN A 149 10.14 5.49 -13.49
C GLN A 149 9.02 6.13 -12.65
N GLN A 150 8.82 5.66 -11.42
CA GLN A 150 7.84 6.26 -10.49
C GLN A 150 8.15 7.73 -10.21
N ARG A 151 9.43 8.07 -9.99
CA ARG A 151 9.87 9.47 -9.81
C ARG A 151 9.51 10.33 -11.04
N GLU A 152 9.73 9.82 -12.24
CA GLU A 152 9.39 10.53 -13.49
C GLU A 152 7.88 10.70 -13.68
N GLY A 153 7.10 9.68 -13.33
CA GLY A 153 5.63 9.74 -13.27
C GLY A 153 5.16 10.84 -12.32
N PHE A 154 5.63 10.82 -11.06
CA PHE A 154 5.25 11.84 -10.07
C PHE A 154 5.66 13.26 -10.48
N GLN A 155 6.82 13.43 -11.13
CA GLN A 155 7.20 14.75 -11.67
C GLN A 155 6.24 15.25 -12.74
N THR A 156 5.71 14.35 -13.56
CA THR A 156 4.72 14.67 -14.60
C THR A 156 3.38 15.02 -13.96
N ASP A 157 2.92 14.22 -13.00
CA ASP A 157 1.66 14.46 -12.28
C ASP A 157 1.66 15.81 -11.55
N ILE A 158 2.78 16.18 -10.91
CA ILE A 158 2.93 17.49 -10.24
C ILE A 158 2.78 18.64 -11.25
N LYS A 159 3.40 18.52 -12.43
CA LYS A 159 3.31 19.54 -13.49
C LYS A 159 1.89 19.63 -14.05
N GLU A 160 1.24 18.50 -14.29
CA GLU A 160 -0.12 18.43 -14.82
C GLU A 160 -1.13 19.02 -13.84
N MET A 161 -1.01 18.70 -12.54
CA MET A 161 -1.86 19.25 -11.49
C MET A 161 -1.75 20.78 -11.43
N ARG A 162 -0.52 21.31 -11.47
CA ARG A 162 -0.30 22.77 -11.52
C ARG A 162 -0.92 23.40 -12.76
N ALA A 163 -0.78 22.78 -13.92
CA ALA A 163 -1.36 23.28 -15.17
C ALA A 163 -2.90 23.35 -15.09
N LYS A 164 -3.56 22.32 -14.54
CA LYS A 164 -5.02 22.31 -14.34
C LYS A 164 -5.49 23.42 -13.40
N ILE A 165 -4.75 23.68 -12.31
CA ILE A 165 -5.07 24.77 -11.38
C ILE A 165 -4.97 26.12 -12.10
N ASN A 166 -3.88 26.37 -12.83
CA ASN A 166 -3.71 27.62 -13.57
C ASN A 166 -4.84 27.85 -14.58
N ILE A 167 -5.18 26.84 -15.39
CA ILE A 167 -6.28 26.94 -16.36
C ILE A 167 -7.61 27.27 -15.68
N HIS A 168 -7.87 26.67 -14.52
CA HIS A 168 -9.10 26.96 -13.78
C HIS A 168 -9.11 28.38 -13.20
N LEU A 169 -7.97 28.87 -12.68
CA LEU A 169 -7.85 30.24 -12.18
C LEU A 169 -8.02 31.27 -13.31
N ASP A 170 -7.40 31.03 -14.48
CA ASP A 170 -7.56 31.87 -15.66
C ASP A 170 -9.04 31.94 -16.09
N LYS A 171 -9.77 30.82 -16.01
CA LYS A 171 -11.21 30.78 -16.31
C LYS A 171 -12.02 31.62 -15.33
N LEU A 172 -11.78 31.48 -14.02
CA LEU A 172 -12.49 32.25 -13.00
C LEU A 172 -12.22 33.75 -13.12
N GLU A 173 -10.98 34.13 -13.47
CA GLU A 173 -10.63 35.52 -13.76
C GLU A 173 -11.42 36.06 -14.96
N GLN A 174 -11.51 35.30 -16.04
CA GLN A 174 -12.28 35.70 -17.22
C GLN A 174 -13.77 35.84 -16.92
N GLU A 175 -14.35 34.93 -16.14
CA GLU A 175 -15.77 34.99 -15.75
C GLU A 175 -16.07 36.27 -14.94
N ILE A 176 -15.27 36.59 -13.92
CA ILE A 176 -15.53 37.81 -13.11
C ILE A 176 -15.28 39.10 -13.90
N GLN A 177 -14.33 39.09 -14.85
CA GLN A 177 -14.11 40.22 -15.75
C GLN A 177 -15.30 40.43 -16.70
N GLN A 178 -15.88 39.36 -17.24
CA GLN A 178 -17.08 39.42 -18.06
C GLN A 178 -18.29 39.94 -17.27
N ASP A 179 -18.49 39.46 -16.04
CA ASP A 179 -19.56 39.92 -15.17
C ASP A 179 -19.41 41.40 -14.81
N LEU A 180 -18.18 41.85 -14.53
CA LEU A 180 -17.88 43.26 -14.27
C LEU A 180 -18.22 44.12 -15.50
N GLN A 181 -17.79 43.70 -16.68
CA GLN A 181 -18.05 44.42 -17.93
C GLN A 181 -19.56 44.46 -18.25
N ALA A 182 -20.29 43.38 -18.02
CA ALA A 182 -21.74 43.34 -18.22
C ALA A 182 -22.48 44.26 -17.23
N ALA A 183 -22.06 44.28 -15.96
CA ALA A 183 -22.62 45.18 -14.95
C ALA A 183 -22.37 46.65 -15.30
N GLU A 184 -21.15 46.99 -15.73
CA GLU A 184 -20.78 48.32 -16.21
C GLU A 184 -21.66 48.75 -17.40
N GLN A 185 -21.74 47.92 -18.45
CA GLN A 185 -22.54 48.21 -19.63
C GLN A 185 -24.02 48.43 -19.30
N LYS A 186 -24.56 47.63 -18.38
CA LYS A 186 -25.95 47.78 -17.93
C LYS A 186 -26.16 49.14 -17.26
N VAL A 187 -25.29 49.53 -16.33
CA VAL A 187 -25.36 50.84 -15.66
C VAL A 187 -25.20 51.98 -16.67
N MET A 188 -24.21 51.89 -17.56
CA MET A 188 -23.99 52.89 -18.62
C MET A 188 -25.23 53.06 -19.50
N SER A 189 -25.90 51.97 -19.88
CA SER A 189 -27.11 52.03 -20.71
C SER A 189 -28.27 52.74 -19.99
N GLN A 190 -28.40 52.55 -18.68
CA GLN A 190 -29.43 53.21 -17.86
C GLN A 190 -29.16 54.72 -17.76
N ILE A 191 -27.91 55.10 -17.47
CA ILE A 191 -27.50 56.50 -17.40
C ILE A 191 -27.68 57.18 -18.76
N ASN A 192 -27.22 56.57 -19.86
CA ASN A 192 -27.38 57.14 -21.19
C ASN A 192 -28.85 57.37 -21.56
N ARG A 193 -29.74 56.44 -21.20
CA ARG A 193 -31.18 56.61 -21.42
C ARG A 193 -31.76 57.76 -20.60
N PHE A 194 -31.29 57.95 -19.37
CA PHE A 194 -31.71 59.08 -18.52
C PHE A 194 -31.19 60.41 -19.07
N VAL A 195 -29.91 60.49 -19.43
CA VAL A 195 -29.30 61.66 -20.08
C VAL A 195 -30.06 62.02 -21.35
N GLN A 196 -30.42 61.05 -22.18
CA GLN A 196 -31.18 61.30 -23.40
C GLN A 196 -32.54 61.94 -23.10
N LYS A 197 -33.29 61.42 -22.12
CA LYS A 197 -34.57 62.01 -21.71
C LYS A 197 -34.39 63.46 -21.26
N VAL A 198 -33.42 63.73 -20.38
CA VAL A 198 -33.16 65.09 -19.89
C VAL A 198 -32.75 66.03 -21.05
N SER A 199 -31.94 65.55 -22.00
CA SER A 199 -31.55 66.34 -23.19
C SER A 199 -32.73 66.64 -24.13
N ASP A 200 -33.72 65.75 -24.24
CA ASP A 200 -34.92 66.01 -25.06
C ASP A 200 -35.80 67.10 -24.42
N HIS A 201 -35.91 67.12 -23.09
CA HIS A 201 -36.58 68.19 -22.35
C HIS A 201 -35.82 69.52 -22.41
N GLU A 202 -34.48 69.49 -22.36
CA GLU A 202 -33.62 70.66 -22.58
C GLU A 202 -33.93 71.35 -23.93
N LYS A 203 -33.99 70.57 -25.02
CA LYS A 203 -34.35 71.11 -26.36
C LYS A 203 -35.76 71.71 -26.38
N THR A 204 -36.71 71.07 -25.71
CA THR A 204 -38.09 71.57 -25.61
C THR A 204 -38.14 72.92 -24.88
N ILE A 205 -37.34 73.06 -23.81
CA ILE A 205 -37.19 74.32 -23.08
C ILE A 205 -36.56 75.40 -23.98
N ASP A 206 -35.50 75.09 -24.72
CA ASP A 206 -34.87 76.02 -25.67
C ASP A 206 -35.86 76.50 -26.76
N GLU A 207 -36.66 75.58 -27.31
CA GLU A 207 -37.72 75.91 -28.26
C GLU A 207 -38.79 76.82 -27.64
N LEU A 208 -39.22 76.53 -26.40
CA LEU A 208 -40.17 77.38 -25.67
C LEU A 208 -39.59 78.78 -25.43
N GLN A 209 -38.32 78.90 -25.04
CA GLN A 209 -37.65 80.19 -24.86
C GLN A 209 -37.63 81.01 -26.16
N ASN A 210 -37.25 80.38 -27.28
CA ASN A 210 -37.25 81.02 -28.60
C ASN A 210 -38.64 81.45 -29.03
N ASN A 211 -39.65 80.60 -28.84
CA ASN A 211 -41.04 80.90 -29.17
C ASN A 211 -41.59 82.06 -28.34
N ILE A 212 -41.33 82.08 -27.02
CA ILE A 212 -41.74 83.18 -26.14
C ILE A 212 -41.09 84.50 -26.58
N ALA A 213 -39.80 84.48 -26.92
CA ALA A 213 -39.09 85.66 -27.41
C ALA A 213 -39.67 86.18 -28.73
N ALA A 214 -40.01 85.28 -29.67
CA ALA A 214 -40.65 85.63 -30.93
C ALA A 214 -42.05 86.20 -30.73
N THR A 215 -42.89 85.57 -29.89
CA THR A 215 -44.23 86.07 -29.57
C THR A 215 -44.18 87.47 -28.97
N LYS A 216 -43.27 87.73 -28.01
CA LYS A 216 -43.10 89.07 -27.41
C LYS A 216 -42.73 90.15 -28.43
N ARG A 217 -42.01 89.80 -29.49
CA ARG A 217 -41.46 90.76 -30.45
C ARG A 217 -42.37 91.01 -31.65
N PHE A 218 -43.13 90.00 -32.08
CA PHE A 218 -43.82 90.03 -33.37
C PHE A 218 -45.33 89.76 -33.31
N ALA A 219 -45.88 89.25 -32.20
CA ALA A 219 -47.29 88.93 -32.10
C ALA A 219 -48.15 90.13 -31.69
N THR A 220 -49.44 90.10 -32.03
CA THR A 220 -50.42 91.11 -31.56
C THR A 220 -50.76 90.93 -30.08
N ASP A 221 -51.37 91.93 -29.43
CA ASP A 221 -51.75 91.86 -28.01
C ASP A 221 -52.64 90.64 -27.70
N LEU A 222 -53.61 90.33 -28.57
CA LEU A 222 -54.49 89.19 -28.42
C LEU A 222 -53.74 87.85 -28.58
N GLN A 223 -52.85 87.75 -29.57
CA GLN A 223 -52.01 86.57 -29.78
C GLN A 223 -51.01 86.37 -28.64
N THR A 224 -50.50 87.46 -28.07
CA THR A 224 -49.57 87.44 -26.93
C THR A 224 -50.27 86.95 -25.67
N PHE A 225 -51.49 87.41 -25.39
CA PHE A 225 -52.27 86.96 -24.24
C PHE A 225 -52.60 85.46 -24.32
N PHE A 226 -53.16 85.01 -25.46
CA PHE A 226 -53.48 83.59 -25.65
C PHE A 226 -52.23 82.71 -25.70
N GLY A 227 -51.18 83.12 -26.42
CA GLY A 227 -49.90 82.42 -26.47
C GLY A 227 -49.25 82.32 -25.09
N GLY A 228 -49.31 83.38 -24.29
CA GLY A 228 -48.84 83.38 -22.90
C GLY A 228 -49.51 82.31 -22.04
N LYS A 229 -50.84 82.17 -22.14
CA LYS A 229 -51.57 81.10 -21.42
C LYS A 229 -51.19 79.69 -21.90
N MET A 230 -50.91 79.52 -23.19
CA MET A 230 -50.41 78.24 -23.72
C MET A 230 -48.99 77.93 -23.24
N PHE A 231 -48.10 78.93 -23.18
CA PHE A 231 -46.75 78.76 -22.65
C PHE A 231 -46.75 78.46 -21.15
N GLU A 232 -47.59 79.12 -20.36
CA GLU A 232 -47.76 78.80 -18.92
C GLU A 232 -48.09 77.32 -18.69
N ALA A 233 -49.02 76.77 -19.48
CA ALA A 233 -49.40 75.37 -19.36
C ALA A 233 -48.24 74.41 -19.69
N LYS A 234 -47.46 74.70 -20.73
CA LYS A 234 -46.28 73.90 -21.10
C LYS A 234 -45.14 74.02 -20.10
N ILE A 235 -44.88 75.22 -19.57
CA ILE A 235 -43.87 75.44 -18.53
C ILE A 235 -44.23 74.63 -17.27
N GLN A 236 -45.51 74.59 -16.87
CA GLN A 236 -45.95 73.76 -15.76
C GLN A 236 -45.74 72.26 -15.99
N GLU A 237 -45.77 71.80 -17.24
CA GLU A 237 -45.48 70.39 -17.58
C GLU A 237 -43.99 70.07 -17.40
N GLU A 238 -43.10 70.96 -17.86
CA GLU A 238 -41.65 70.85 -17.67
C GLU A 238 -41.23 70.98 -16.19
N GLU A 239 -41.88 71.86 -15.42
CA GLU A 239 -41.64 71.99 -13.97
C GLU A 239 -42.03 70.71 -13.20
N LYS A 240 -43.14 70.07 -13.60
CA LYS A 240 -43.54 68.77 -13.03
C LYS A 240 -42.52 67.68 -13.35
N PHE A 241 -41.97 67.67 -14.57
CA PHE A 241 -40.88 66.77 -14.93
C PHE A 241 -39.63 67.04 -14.10
N MET A 242 -39.19 68.28 -13.96
CA MET A 242 -38.03 68.63 -13.13
C MET A 242 -38.20 68.22 -11.67
N THR A 243 -39.41 68.37 -11.12
CA THR A 243 -39.74 67.94 -9.75
C THR A 243 -39.68 66.42 -9.64
N SER A 244 -40.17 65.69 -10.64
CA SER A 244 -40.13 64.22 -10.62
C SER A 244 -38.70 63.66 -10.70
N LEU A 245 -37.75 64.34 -11.37
CA LEU A 245 -36.34 63.91 -11.39
C LEU A 245 -35.70 63.87 -10.00
N ILE A 246 -36.12 64.77 -9.11
CA ILE A 246 -35.61 64.88 -7.73
C ILE A 246 -36.23 63.78 -6.85
N GLU A 247 -37.51 63.49 -7.06
CA GLU A 247 -38.27 62.52 -6.26
C GLU A 247 -37.96 61.06 -6.66
N ASP A 248 -37.73 60.78 -7.95
CA ASP A 248 -37.74 59.43 -8.50
C ASP A 248 -36.37 58.73 -8.49
N SER A 249 -35.47 59.12 -7.58
CA SER A 249 -34.13 58.52 -7.40
C SER A 249 -33.18 58.64 -8.60
N GLY A 250 -33.57 59.29 -9.70
CA GLY A 250 -32.81 59.35 -10.96
C GLY A 250 -31.47 60.07 -10.88
N LEU A 251 -31.24 60.85 -9.83
CA LEU A 251 -30.01 61.60 -9.55
C LEU A 251 -29.05 60.89 -8.58
N GLN A 252 -29.32 59.64 -8.20
CA GLN A 252 -28.43 58.89 -7.31
C GLN A 252 -27.09 58.57 -7.97
N GLN A 253 -25.99 58.69 -7.20
CA GLN A 253 -24.67 58.26 -7.67
C GLN A 253 -24.53 56.74 -7.60
N ILE A 254 -24.35 56.11 -8.77
CA ILE A 254 -24.15 54.67 -8.88
C ILE A 254 -22.68 54.33 -8.67
N HIS A 255 -22.40 53.42 -7.72
CA HIS A 255 -21.05 52.94 -7.41
C HIS A 255 -20.98 51.43 -7.66
N LEU A 256 -19.99 50.99 -8.44
CA LEU A 256 -19.72 49.56 -8.63
C LEU A 256 -18.82 49.05 -7.50
N GLN A 257 -19.25 47.98 -6.85
CA GLN A 257 -18.46 47.31 -5.80
C GLN A 257 -18.22 45.85 -6.20
N CYS A 258 -16.95 45.47 -6.31
CA CYS A 258 -16.55 44.08 -6.51
C CYS A 258 -15.95 43.54 -5.20
N LYS A 259 -16.43 42.38 -4.75
CA LYS A 259 -15.90 41.68 -3.58
C LYS A 259 -15.33 40.33 -4.04
N LEU A 260 -14.03 40.17 -3.89
CA LEU A 260 -13.35 38.91 -4.20
C LEU A 260 -13.57 37.89 -3.09
N ASP A 261 -13.61 36.60 -3.44
CA ASP A 261 -13.73 35.51 -2.46
C ASP A 261 -12.42 35.36 -1.68
N ASN A 262 -12.54 35.27 -0.35
CA ASN A 262 -11.42 35.11 0.57
C ASN A 262 -10.69 33.77 0.37
N LYS A 263 -11.34 32.76 -0.23
CA LYS A 263 -10.74 31.45 -0.52
C LYS A 263 -9.52 31.52 -1.45
N MET A 264 -9.38 32.59 -2.25
CA MET A 264 -8.18 32.80 -3.06
C MET A 264 -6.92 33.00 -2.20
N SER A 265 -7.07 33.52 -0.98
CA SER A 265 -5.96 33.65 -0.03
C SER A 265 -5.53 32.30 0.56
N ASP A 266 -6.41 31.30 0.57
CA ASP A 266 -6.11 29.97 1.10
C ASP A 266 -5.02 29.28 0.25
N ILE A 267 -5.04 29.47 -1.08
CA ILE A 267 -4.00 28.95 -1.99
C ILE A 267 -2.63 29.55 -1.65
N LEU A 268 -2.58 30.85 -1.33
CA LEU A 268 -1.34 31.53 -0.94
C LEU A 268 -0.84 31.10 0.45
N SER A 269 -1.72 30.55 1.29
CA SER A 269 -1.38 30.06 2.63
C SER A 269 -0.89 28.61 2.66
N MET A 270 -0.96 27.89 1.54
CA MET A 270 -0.45 26.52 1.44
C MET A 270 1.08 26.50 1.59
N THR A 271 1.58 25.71 2.55
CA THR A 271 3.02 25.55 2.80
C THR A 271 3.65 24.38 2.06
N LYS A 272 2.84 23.42 1.62
CA LYS A 272 3.27 22.23 0.87
C LYS A 272 2.21 21.85 -0.16
N ILE A 273 2.66 21.33 -1.30
CA ILE A 273 1.80 20.82 -2.39
C ILE A 273 1.44 19.34 -2.17
N GLY A 274 2.31 18.58 -1.50
CA GLY A 274 2.10 17.18 -1.19
C GLY A 274 3.21 16.63 -0.28
N GLU A 275 3.07 15.37 0.11
CA GLU A 275 4.05 14.66 0.93
C GLU A 275 4.54 13.40 0.22
N ILE A 276 5.84 13.17 0.30
CA ILE A 276 6.47 11.96 -0.24
C ILE A 276 6.63 10.98 0.92
N SER A 277 6.06 9.78 0.81
CA SER A 277 6.26 8.70 1.76
C SER A 277 6.92 7.51 1.07
N VAL A 278 7.85 6.86 1.76
CA VAL A 278 8.54 5.65 1.29
C VAL A 278 8.00 4.48 2.09
N THR A 279 7.34 3.54 1.41
CA THR A 279 6.85 2.30 2.03
C THR A 279 7.66 1.12 1.54
N THR A 280 8.20 0.34 2.47
CA THR A 280 8.95 -0.87 2.17
C THR A 280 8.02 -2.07 2.19
N LYS A 281 7.86 -2.76 1.04
CA LYS A 281 7.20 -4.07 0.95
C LYS A 281 8.25 -5.18 1.00
N THR A 282 7.89 -6.34 1.54
CA THR A 282 8.73 -7.55 1.48
C THR A 282 8.77 -8.07 0.04
N SER A 283 9.97 -8.43 -0.46
CA SER A 283 10.08 -9.06 -1.78
C SER A 283 9.48 -10.45 -1.79
N THR A 284 8.84 -10.79 -2.91
CA THR A 284 8.19 -12.08 -3.19
C THR A 284 9.15 -13.14 -3.75
N ILE A 285 10.47 -12.89 -3.72
CA ILE A 285 11.46 -13.81 -4.26
C ILE A 285 11.39 -15.14 -3.50
N SER A 286 10.93 -16.18 -4.19
CA SER A 286 10.96 -17.55 -3.69
C SER A 286 12.31 -18.18 -3.99
N MET A 287 13.03 -18.56 -2.94
CA MET A 287 14.22 -19.39 -3.07
C MET A 287 13.79 -20.81 -3.42
N THR A 288 14.42 -21.40 -4.44
CA THR A 288 14.29 -22.83 -4.65
C THR A 288 15.13 -23.52 -3.57
N THR A 289 14.53 -24.51 -2.90
CA THR A 289 15.25 -25.45 -2.06
C THR A 289 14.70 -26.84 -2.33
N ASP A 290 15.42 -27.64 -3.12
CA ASP A 290 15.06 -29.02 -3.45
C ASP A 290 15.41 -29.96 -2.25
N ARG A 291 14.74 -29.74 -1.09
CA ARG A 291 15.04 -30.44 0.18
C ARG A 291 14.76 -31.95 0.13
N GLU A 292 13.82 -32.40 -0.69
CA GLU A 292 13.37 -33.79 -0.73
C GLU A 292 14.40 -34.74 -1.36
N LYS A 293 15.21 -34.26 -2.32
CA LYS A 293 16.29 -35.09 -2.93
C LYS A 293 17.53 -35.18 -2.07
N GLN A 294 17.78 -34.19 -1.20
CA GLN A 294 18.97 -34.15 -0.35
C GLN A 294 18.86 -35.07 0.88
N ALA A 295 17.65 -35.36 1.36
CA ALA A 295 17.43 -36.24 2.51
C ALA A 295 17.64 -37.73 2.17
N GLN A 296 17.37 -38.15 0.93
CA GLN A 296 17.41 -39.57 0.52
C GLN A 296 18.80 -40.09 0.12
N LYS A 297 19.80 -39.21 -0.09
CA LYS A 297 21.16 -39.60 -0.52
C LYS A 297 22.25 -39.48 0.57
N ARG A 298 21.88 -39.17 1.82
CA ARG A 298 22.85 -39.11 2.93
C ARG A 298 23.24 -40.52 3.38
N ILE A 299 24.53 -40.82 3.36
CA ILE A 299 25.10 -42.06 3.92
C ILE A 299 24.75 -42.12 5.42
N PRO A 300 24.17 -43.22 5.93
CA PRO A 300 23.61 -43.29 7.28
C PRO A 300 24.62 -43.22 8.44
N THR A 301 25.92 -43.17 8.19
CA THR A 301 26.94 -43.40 9.24
C THR A 301 27.50 -42.14 9.91
N ILE A 302 27.21 -40.92 9.43
CA ILE A 302 27.77 -39.68 10.04
C ILE A 302 26.67 -38.71 10.54
N SER A 303 25.39 -38.92 10.19
CA SER A 303 24.36 -37.90 10.41
C SER A 303 23.44 -38.16 11.62
N LYS A 304 23.99 -38.45 12.82
CA LYS A 304 23.16 -38.46 14.04
C LYS A 304 22.90 -37.07 14.64
N THR A 305 23.69 -36.05 14.28
CA THR A 305 23.66 -34.75 14.98
C THR A 305 22.88 -33.65 14.25
N ILE A 306 22.47 -33.85 12.99
CA ILE A 306 21.78 -32.80 12.19
C ILE A 306 20.23 -32.94 12.23
N ASN A 307 19.70 -34.08 12.66
CA ASN A 307 18.24 -34.32 12.65
C ASN A 307 17.48 -33.59 13.77
N ASP A 308 18.14 -33.19 14.86
CA ASP A 308 17.44 -32.58 16.01
C ASP A 308 17.21 -31.07 15.90
N ILE A 309 17.83 -30.38 14.93
CA ILE A 309 17.68 -28.92 14.77
C ILE A 309 16.54 -28.56 13.79
N ASN A 310 16.14 -29.48 12.89
CA ASN A 310 15.16 -29.17 11.83
C ASN A 310 13.69 -29.46 12.17
N LEU A 311 13.40 -30.06 13.33
CA LEU A 311 12.04 -30.48 13.69
C LEU A 311 11.26 -29.46 14.56
N THR A 312 11.89 -28.34 14.96
CA THR A 312 11.22 -27.30 15.78
C THR A 312 10.74 -26.08 14.98
N LEU A 313 11.12 -25.94 13.71
CA LEU A 313 10.78 -24.79 12.85
C LEU A 313 9.66 -25.06 11.83
N LEU A 314 9.09 -26.27 11.78
CA LEU A 314 8.11 -26.72 10.78
C LEU A 314 6.63 -26.65 11.23
N LYS A 315 6.26 -25.71 12.11
CA LYS A 315 4.85 -25.46 12.48
C LYS A 315 4.36 -24.02 12.31
N GLN A 316 5.12 -23.17 11.64
CA GLN A 316 4.65 -21.83 11.23
C GLN A 316 5.06 -21.60 9.78
N PHE A 317 4.15 -21.06 8.98
CA PHE A 317 4.23 -20.76 7.54
C PHE A 317 3.67 -21.80 6.57
N GLU A 318 2.35 -21.97 6.60
CA GLU A 318 1.55 -22.16 5.38
C GLU A 318 0.40 -21.16 5.36
N ILE A 319 0.64 -19.91 4.93
CA ILE A 319 -0.45 -19.00 4.51
C ILE A 319 0.01 -18.15 3.32
N SER A 320 -0.87 -18.10 2.30
CA SER A 320 -1.00 -17.12 1.20
C SER A 320 -0.27 -17.39 -0.12
N LYS A 321 -0.77 -18.37 -0.87
CA LYS A 321 -0.98 -18.18 -2.32
C LYS A 321 -2.36 -17.53 -2.50
N GLY A 322 -2.39 -16.31 -3.03
CA GLY A 322 -3.64 -15.67 -3.45
C GLY A 322 -3.66 -14.16 -3.20
N LYS A 323 -2.96 -13.39 -4.04
CA LYS A 323 -3.21 -11.97 -4.31
C LYS A 323 -2.28 -11.50 -5.43
N THR A 324 -2.68 -11.74 -6.68
CA THR A 324 -1.96 -11.27 -7.89
C THR A 324 -2.88 -10.57 -8.88
N GLU A 325 -3.99 -9.95 -8.45
CA GLU A 325 -4.98 -9.45 -9.41
C GLU A 325 -5.68 -8.14 -9.01
N LEU A 326 -4.99 -7.20 -8.34
CA LEU A 326 -5.62 -5.93 -7.93
C LEU A 326 -4.84 -4.64 -8.18
N GLU A 327 -3.74 -4.65 -8.93
CA GLU A 327 -2.91 -3.44 -9.15
C GLU A 327 -2.97 -2.89 -10.59
N SER A 328 -4.04 -3.16 -11.36
CA SER A 328 -4.22 -2.62 -12.74
C SER A 328 -5.52 -1.85 -12.99
N ARG A 329 -6.29 -1.44 -11.97
CA ARG A 329 -7.54 -0.68 -12.19
C ARG A 329 -7.54 0.69 -11.51
N ALA A 330 -7.45 1.72 -12.37
CA ALA A 330 -7.84 3.11 -12.20
C ALA A 330 -7.16 3.90 -11.07
N ALA A 331 -6.53 5.02 -11.43
CA ALA A 331 -6.22 6.09 -10.50
C ALA A 331 -7.50 6.46 -9.74
N LEU A 332 -7.56 6.14 -8.45
CA LEU A 332 -8.69 6.46 -7.59
C LEU A 332 -8.75 7.97 -7.39
N SER A 333 -9.72 8.64 -8.00
CA SER A 333 -10.08 10.01 -7.63
C SER A 333 -10.60 10.00 -6.19
N CYS A 334 -9.83 10.58 -5.25
CA CYS A 334 -10.20 10.63 -3.84
C CYS A 334 -11.04 11.89 -3.56
N ARG A 335 -12.32 11.71 -3.20
CA ARG A 335 -13.18 12.77 -2.66
C ARG A 335 -13.22 12.64 -1.14
N LEU A 336 -12.73 13.66 -0.43
CA LEU A 336 -12.78 13.70 1.04
C LEU A 336 -14.10 14.33 1.51
N ILE A 337 -14.92 13.57 2.24
CA ILE A 337 -16.05 14.11 3.00
C ILE A 337 -15.54 14.40 4.41
N LYS A 338 -15.39 15.69 4.76
CA LYS A 338 -15.00 16.08 6.12
C LYS A 338 -16.17 15.83 7.07
N THR A 339 -15.93 15.04 8.10
CA THR A 339 -16.89 14.78 9.18
C THR A 339 -16.45 15.53 10.44
N SER A 340 -17.40 15.86 11.30
CA SER A 340 -17.11 16.59 12.54
C SER A 340 -16.67 15.64 13.66
N ASN A 341 -17.06 14.37 13.56
CA ASN A 341 -16.74 13.33 14.53
C ASN A 341 -16.19 12.05 13.87
N GLN A 342 -15.80 11.09 14.72
CA GLN A 342 -15.36 9.76 14.29
C GLN A 342 -16.46 9.02 13.53
N CYS A 343 -16.07 8.30 12.48
CA CYS A 343 -17.00 7.56 11.63
C CYS A 343 -16.76 6.06 11.69
N TYR A 344 -17.85 5.30 11.71
CA TYR A 344 -17.85 3.85 11.79
C TYR A 344 -18.89 3.26 10.87
N GLY A 345 -18.59 2.10 10.29
CA GLY A 345 -19.45 1.47 9.29
C GLY A 345 -19.51 2.29 8.00
N ILE A 346 -19.47 1.61 6.87
CA ILE A 346 -19.56 2.25 5.57
C ILE A 346 -20.25 1.29 4.61
N THR A 347 -21.23 1.80 3.88
CA THR A 347 -21.94 1.05 2.85
C THR A 347 -22.34 1.98 1.71
N ASN A 348 -22.62 1.39 0.56
CA ASN A 348 -23.13 2.09 -0.61
C ASN A 348 -24.42 1.44 -1.08
N GLU A 349 -25.44 2.24 -1.34
CA GLU A 349 -26.66 1.78 -2.00
C GLU A 349 -27.19 2.89 -2.92
N ASN A 350 -27.49 2.55 -4.17
CA ASN A 350 -28.06 3.48 -5.16
C ASN A 350 -27.32 4.82 -5.23
N GLU A 351 -25.99 4.76 -5.30
CA GLU A 351 -25.11 5.95 -5.39
C GLU A 351 -25.18 6.86 -4.16
N ARG A 352 -25.64 6.34 -3.02
CA ARG A 352 -25.60 7.01 -1.72
C ARG A 352 -24.58 6.32 -0.83
N LEU A 353 -23.68 7.11 -0.27
CA LEU A 353 -22.75 6.69 0.76
C LEU A 353 -23.45 6.79 2.11
N ILE A 354 -23.43 5.71 2.88
CA ILE A 354 -24.09 5.65 4.19
C ILE A 354 -23.04 5.21 5.21
N TYR A 355 -22.88 6.01 6.26
CA TYR A 355 -21.93 5.78 7.34
C TYR A 355 -22.51 6.28 8.67
N TYR A 356 -22.02 5.77 9.79
CA TYR A 356 -22.39 6.30 11.10
C TYR A 356 -21.34 7.30 11.59
N GLU A 357 -21.80 8.45 12.07
CA GLU A 357 -20.97 9.49 12.70
C GLU A 357 -21.37 9.62 14.17
N VAL A 358 -20.39 9.51 15.07
CA VAL A 358 -20.61 9.58 16.53
C VAL A 358 -21.25 10.92 16.90
N GLY A 359 -22.33 10.88 17.67
CA GLY A 359 -23.09 12.08 18.11
C GLY A 359 -24.03 12.66 17.05
N SER A 360 -23.74 12.46 15.76
CA SER A 360 -24.58 12.98 14.66
C SER A 360 -25.58 11.94 14.13
N GLY A 361 -25.32 10.64 14.32
CA GLY A 361 -26.18 9.55 13.86
C GLY A 361 -25.78 9.03 12.47
N ILE A 362 -26.74 8.46 11.75
CA ILE A 362 -26.47 7.87 10.43
C ILE A 362 -26.48 8.98 9.37
N GLN A 363 -25.38 9.10 8.64
CA GLN A 363 -25.17 10.06 7.57
C GLN A 363 -25.46 9.41 6.22
N ILE A 364 -26.21 10.10 5.37
CA ILE A 364 -26.46 9.72 3.98
C ILE A 364 -25.94 10.83 3.08
N ALA A 365 -24.87 10.55 2.33
CA ALA A 365 -24.24 11.47 1.41
C ALA A 365 -24.46 11.01 -0.05
N ASP A 366 -24.77 11.94 -0.94
CA ASP A 366 -24.85 11.64 -2.37
C ASP A 366 -23.42 11.52 -2.95
N VAL A 367 -23.16 10.44 -3.70
CA VAL A 367 -21.84 10.18 -4.28
C VAL A 367 -21.58 11.06 -5.51
N LYS A 368 -22.61 11.49 -6.24
CA LYS A 368 -22.52 12.31 -7.46
C LYS A 368 -22.61 13.81 -7.20
N SER A 369 -23.30 14.23 -6.14
CA SER A 369 -23.39 15.66 -5.81
C SER A 369 -22.05 16.19 -5.31
N GLU A 370 -21.57 17.32 -5.84
CA GLU A 370 -20.38 18.02 -5.30
C GLU A 370 -20.63 18.67 -3.92
N SER A 371 -21.90 18.69 -3.48
CA SER A 371 -22.28 19.18 -2.17
C SER A 371 -21.82 18.23 -1.06
N THR A 372 -21.30 18.79 0.04
CA THR A 372 -21.02 18.08 1.29
C THR A 372 -22.27 17.88 2.15
N ALA A 373 -23.45 18.27 1.65
CA ALA A 373 -24.69 18.14 2.40
C ALA A 373 -25.05 16.65 2.59
N THR A 374 -25.18 16.26 3.86
CA THR A 374 -25.65 14.93 4.25
C THR A 374 -27.07 15.01 4.79
N THR A 375 -27.89 13.99 4.50
CA THR A 375 -29.13 13.79 5.24
C THR A 375 -28.81 13.01 6.50
N VAL A 376 -29.24 13.53 7.65
CA VAL A 376 -29.00 12.92 8.95
C VAL A 376 -30.21 12.12 9.38
N VAL A 377 -30.05 10.81 9.54
CA VAL A 377 -31.02 9.98 10.26
C VAL A 377 -30.58 9.95 11.73
N LYS A 378 -31.34 10.67 12.57
CA LYS A 378 -31.14 10.64 14.02
C LYS A 378 -31.44 9.25 14.54
N VAL A 379 -30.45 8.64 15.19
CA VAL A 379 -30.58 7.34 15.85
C VAL A 379 -30.27 7.49 17.32
N ASP A 380 -30.96 6.73 18.16
CA ASP A 380 -30.77 6.78 19.60
C ASP A 380 -29.42 6.13 19.97
N GLY A 381 -28.53 6.89 20.61
CA GLY A 381 -27.28 6.43 21.21
C GLY A 381 -26.01 7.07 20.63
N GLU A 382 -25.14 7.55 21.53
CA GLU A 382 -23.85 8.19 21.22
C GLU A 382 -22.69 7.23 21.49
N HIS A 383 -22.39 6.30 20.58
CA HIS A 383 -21.25 5.37 20.81
C HIS A 383 -20.40 5.04 19.57
N ILE A 384 -19.12 4.86 19.86
CA ILE A 384 -17.98 4.71 18.94
C ILE A 384 -17.90 3.37 18.16
N TRP A 385 -18.83 2.44 18.31
CA TRP A 385 -18.74 1.12 17.64
C TRP A 385 -20.02 0.69 16.94
N ASN A 386 -20.84 1.65 16.55
CA ASN A 386 -22.06 1.35 15.79
C ASN A 386 -21.72 1.13 14.32
N TYR A 387 -22.25 0.04 13.74
CA TYR A 387 -22.06 -0.28 12.32
C TYR A 387 -23.37 -0.10 11.56
N VAL A 388 -23.26 0.22 10.28
CA VAL A 388 -24.39 0.36 9.36
C VAL A 388 -24.19 -0.47 8.11
N THR A 389 -25.28 -1.02 7.61
CA THR A 389 -25.37 -1.63 6.28
C THR A 389 -26.72 -1.33 5.66
N THR A 390 -26.86 -1.57 4.36
CA THR A 390 -28.08 -1.24 3.62
C THR A 390 -28.50 -2.35 2.68
N SER A 391 -29.81 -2.51 2.51
CA SER A 391 -30.38 -3.38 1.48
C SER A 391 -31.80 -2.97 1.16
N LYS A 392 -32.09 -2.83 -0.14
CA LYS A 392 -33.43 -2.54 -0.69
C LYS A 392 -34.09 -1.31 -0.05
N GLY A 393 -33.33 -0.24 0.17
CA GLY A 393 -33.84 1.02 0.73
C GLY A 393 -34.08 1.01 2.24
N LYS A 394 -33.54 0.00 2.94
CA LYS A 394 -33.51 -0.10 4.40
C LYS A 394 -32.09 0.05 4.91
N ILE A 395 -31.96 0.66 6.08
CA ILE A 395 -30.70 0.85 6.79
C ILE A 395 -30.75 0.00 8.06
N TYR A 396 -29.76 -0.85 8.25
CA TYR A 396 -29.62 -1.70 9.42
C TYR A 396 -28.47 -1.18 10.26
N HIS A 397 -28.74 -0.97 11.55
CA HIS A 397 -27.83 -0.33 12.49
C HIS A 397 -27.65 -1.22 13.71
N THR A 398 -26.40 -1.43 14.12
CA THR A 398 -26.06 -2.13 15.36
C THR A 398 -25.69 -1.14 16.44
N LYS A 399 -26.24 -1.32 17.64
CA LYS A 399 -25.93 -0.52 18.83
C LYS A 399 -25.10 -1.36 19.80
N TYR A 400 -23.82 -1.04 19.90
CA TYR A 400 -22.84 -1.87 20.61
C TYR A 400 -23.24 -2.17 22.07
N GLU A 401 -23.54 -1.15 22.87
CA GLU A 401 -23.79 -1.31 24.30
C GLU A 401 -25.15 -1.96 24.59
N SER A 402 -26.19 -1.56 23.88
CA SER A 402 -27.54 -2.10 24.10
C SER A 402 -27.74 -3.50 23.52
N GLY A 403 -26.78 -3.99 22.70
CA GLY A 403 -26.89 -5.29 22.04
C GLY A 403 -28.04 -5.34 21.03
N THR A 404 -28.46 -4.20 20.48
CA THR A 404 -29.66 -4.10 19.64
C THR A 404 -29.33 -3.93 18.17
N VAL A 405 -30.25 -4.41 17.34
CA VAL A 405 -30.22 -4.23 15.89
C VAL A 405 -31.49 -3.51 15.50
N THR A 406 -31.36 -2.38 14.83
CA THR A 406 -32.49 -1.55 14.44
C THR A 406 -32.52 -1.40 12.92
N CYS A 407 -33.70 -1.54 12.34
CA CYS A 407 -33.95 -1.29 10.93
C CYS A 407 -34.65 0.06 10.77
N TYR A 408 -34.14 0.90 9.88
CA TYR A 408 -34.70 2.19 9.51
C TYR A 408 -35.02 2.24 8.01
N THR A 409 -35.95 3.09 7.61
CA THR A 409 -36.06 3.55 6.23
C THR A 409 -34.94 4.56 5.93
N VAL A 410 -34.62 4.78 4.66
CA VAL A 410 -33.69 5.87 4.25
C VAL A 410 -34.15 7.27 4.66
N THR A 411 -35.45 7.45 4.96
CA THR A 411 -36.01 8.71 5.49
C THR A 411 -35.92 8.81 7.02
N GLY A 412 -35.40 7.78 7.69
CA GLY A 412 -35.17 7.75 9.13
C GLY A 412 -36.31 7.21 9.99
N HIS A 413 -37.36 6.62 9.40
CA HIS A 413 -38.41 5.97 10.18
C HIS A 413 -37.96 4.58 10.66
N LYS A 414 -38.08 4.32 11.97
CA LYS A 414 -37.80 3.00 12.55
C LYS A 414 -38.84 1.98 12.05
N VAL A 415 -38.39 0.93 11.38
CA VAL A 415 -39.22 -0.17 10.86
C VAL A 415 -39.40 -1.24 11.93
N TRP A 416 -38.30 -1.69 12.54
CA TRP A 416 -38.30 -2.67 13.62
C TRP A 416 -37.02 -2.56 14.44
N GLU A 417 -37.04 -3.13 15.63
CA GLU A 417 -35.88 -3.23 16.53
C GLU A 417 -35.88 -4.62 17.17
N TYR A 418 -34.72 -5.28 17.13
CA TYR A 418 -34.51 -6.57 17.76
C TYR A 418 -33.56 -6.42 18.95
N LYS A 419 -33.99 -6.90 20.11
CA LYS A 419 -33.22 -6.94 21.36
C LYS A 419 -33.48 -8.25 22.06
N ASP A 420 -32.42 -9.04 22.23
CA ASP A 420 -32.42 -10.24 23.05
C ASP A 420 -30.99 -10.46 23.57
N GLU A 421 -30.76 -10.17 24.85
CA GLU A 421 -29.42 -10.25 25.46
C GLU A 421 -28.90 -11.69 25.54
N SER A 422 -29.78 -12.70 25.44
CA SER A 422 -29.36 -14.11 25.40
C SER A 422 -28.75 -14.49 24.05
N ILE A 423 -29.08 -13.76 22.97
CA ILE A 423 -28.60 -14.02 21.61
C ILE A 423 -27.58 -12.98 21.15
N LEU A 424 -27.81 -11.70 21.46
CA LEU A 424 -26.98 -10.57 21.05
C LEU A 424 -26.33 -9.88 22.25
N LYS A 425 -25.00 -9.79 22.22
CA LYS A 425 -24.22 -9.06 23.23
C LYS A 425 -23.02 -8.40 22.59
N SER A 426 -22.79 -7.12 22.91
CA SER A 426 -21.68 -6.33 22.36
C SER A 426 -21.63 -6.40 20.84
N VAL A 427 -22.75 -6.05 20.19
CA VAL A 427 -22.91 -6.25 18.74
C VAL A 427 -21.96 -5.36 17.95
N ARG A 428 -21.43 -5.88 16.83
CA ARG A 428 -20.47 -5.15 15.97
C ARG A 428 -20.95 -5.13 14.52
N GLY A 429 -20.19 -5.73 13.60
CA GLY A 429 -20.50 -5.73 12.18
C GLY A 429 -21.89 -6.29 11.87
N VAL A 430 -22.49 -5.76 10.82
CA VAL A 430 -23.77 -6.20 10.26
C VAL A 430 -23.67 -6.32 8.75
N ALA A 431 -24.27 -7.37 8.19
CA ALA A 431 -24.36 -7.62 6.75
C ALA A 431 -25.75 -8.14 6.37
N VAL A 432 -26.12 -8.05 5.10
CA VAL A 432 -27.43 -8.47 4.61
C VAL A 432 -27.27 -9.25 3.31
N ASP A 433 -28.00 -10.36 3.19
CA ASP A 433 -27.99 -11.20 1.99
C ASP A 433 -28.96 -10.71 0.88
N ASN A 434 -29.15 -11.53 -0.15
CA ASN A 434 -30.05 -11.26 -1.26
C ASN A 434 -31.54 -11.33 -0.87
N ASP A 435 -31.87 -12.13 0.13
CA ASP A 435 -33.23 -12.33 0.65
C ASP A 435 -33.59 -11.35 1.76
N SER A 436 -32.65 -10.47 2.13
CA SER A 436 -32.76 -9.45 3.18
C SER A 436 -32.71 -10.02 4.60
N ASN A 437 -32.15 -11.21 4.79
CA ASN A 437 -31.78 -11.71 6.12
C ASN A 437 -30.57 -10.92 6.64
N VAL A 438 -30.58 -10.60 7.93
CA VAL A 438 -29.59 -9.72 8.54
C VAL A 438 -28.63 -10.55 9.39
N TYR A 439 -27.36 -10.51 9.08
CA TYR A 439 -26.29 -11.23 9.77
C TYR A 439 -25.57 -10.26 10.70
N VAL A 440 -25.49 -10.60 11.98
CA VAL A 440 -25.01 -9.71 13.03
C VAL A 440 -23.92 -10.40 13.82
N VAL A 441 -22.83 -9.67 14.03
CA VAL A 441 -21.74 -10.09 14.91
C VAL A 441 -22.14 -9.88 16.36
N SER A 442 -22.22 -10.97 17.12
CA SER A 442 -22.42 -10.98 18.57
C SER A 442 -21.09 -11.27 19.24
N ASN A 443 -20.28 -10.22 19.45
CA ASN A 443 -18.92 -10.37 19.98
C ASN A 443 -18.92 -10.96 21.40
N GLY A 444 -19.83 -10.51 22.26
CA GLY A 444 -19.93 -10.99 23.63
C GLY A 444 -20.36 -12.45 23.77
N HIS A 445 -20.98 -13.03 22.73
CA HIS A 445 -21.37 -14.45 22.68
C HIS A 445 -20.50 -15.28 21.73
N ASN A 446 -19.43 -14.70 21.16
CA ASN A 446 -18.59 -15.35 20.14
C ASN A 446 -19.42 -16.07 19.05
N SER A 447 -20.41 -15.37 18.50
CA SER A 447 -21.32 -15.96 17.52
C SER A 447 -21.73 -14.99 16.43
N ILE A 448 -22.20 -15.56 15.32
CA ILE A 448 -22.87 -14.83 14.24
C ILE A 448 -24.34 -15.22 14.29
N VAL A 449 -25.21 -14.21 14.35
CA VAL A 449 -26.66 -14.38 14.46
C VAL A 449 -27.29 -13.96 13.14
N VAL A 450 -28.24 -14.76 12.65
CA VAL A 450 -29.07 -14.40 11.50
C VAL A 450 -30.47 -14.02 11.98
N LEU A 451 -30.97 -12.90 11.47
CA LEU A 451 -32.29 -12.35 11.72
C LEU A 451 -33.13 -12.41 10.43
N SER A 452 -34.42 -12.68 10.58
CA SER A 452 -35.37 -12.60 9.47
C SER A 452 -35.55 -11.17 8.97
N PRO A 453 -36.00 -10.98 7.71
CA PRO A 453 -36.16 -9.63 7.12
C PRO A 453 -37.12 -8.71 7.87
N ASP A 454 -38.07 -9.28 8.62
CA ASP A 454 -39.04 -8.59 9.45
C ASP A 454 -38.56 -8.37 10.90
N GLY A 455 -37.37 -8.86 11.25
CA GLY A 455 -36.75 -8.72 12.57
C GLY A 455 -37.40 -9.54 13.69
N LYS A 456 -38.32 -10.48 13.36
CA LYS A 456 -39.07 -11.24 14.37
C LYS A 456 -38.40 -12.54 14.79
N HIS A 457 -37.60 -13.14 13.92
CA HIS A 457 -36.94 -14.41 14.18
C HIS A 457 -35.43 -14.22 14.16
N ALA A 458 -34.76 -14.80 15.15
CA ALA A 458 -33.31 -14.81 15.23
C ALA A 458 -32.83 -16.21 15.58
N ARG A 459 -31.68 -16.60 15.04
CA ARG A 459 -30.95 -17.79 15.51
C ARG A 459 -29.45 -17.59 15.41
N ARG A 460 -28.71 -18.24 16.30
CA ARG A 460 -27.26 -18.37 16.15
C ARG A 460 -26.99 -19.24 14.93
N LEU A 461 -26.26 -18.68 13.97
CA LEU A 461 -25.86 -19.36 12.75
C LEU A 461 -24.50 -20.02 12.92
N LEU A 462 -23.54 -19.29 13.49
CA LEU A 462 -22.16 -19.73 13.69
C LEU A 462 -21.74 -19.48 15.13
N THR A 463 -20.94 -20.38 15.69
CA THR A 463 -20.42 -20.31 17.06
C THR A 463 -18.93 -20.64 17.11
N ASN A 464 -18.37 -20.75 18.32
CA ASN A 464 -16.99 -21.23 18.55
C ASN A 464 -16.68 -22.54 17.81
N GLU A 465 -17.65 -23.45 17.68
CA GLU A 465 -17.48 -24.74 16.99
C GLU A 465 -17.18 -24.55 15.49
N ASN A 466 -17.62 -23.43 14.92
CA ASN A 466 -17.38 -23.05 13.54
C ASN A 466 -16.14 -22.15 13.38
N GLY A 467 -15.31 -22.01 14.42
CA GLY A 467 -14.11 -21.18 14.40
C GLY A 467 -14.37 -19.69 14.61
N ILE A 468 -15.54 -19.31 15.15
CA ILE A 468 -15.85 -17.92 15.50
C ILE A 468 -15.26 -17.62 16.88
N GLN A 469 -14.32 -16.67 16.96
CA GLN A 469 -13.70 -16.27 18.23
C GLN A 469 -13.52 -14.75 18.25
N HIS A 470 -14.20 -14.07 19.16
CA HIS A 470 -14.24 -12.60 19.21
C HIS A 470 -14.51 -11.96 17.84
N PRO A 471 -15.62 -12.33 17.17
CA PRO A 471 -15.92 -11.83 15.82
C PRO A 471 -16.04 -10.30 15.83
N TYR A 472 -15.61 -9.67 14.74
CA TYR A 472 -15.49 -8.22 14.66
C TYR A 472 -16.20 -7.65 13.42
N GLY A 473 -15.63 -7.87 12.24
CA GLY A 473 -16.19 -7.45 10.96
C GLY A 473 -16.88 -8.59 10.23
N ILE A 474 -17.94 -8.27 9.49
CA ILE A 474 -18.71 -9.21 8.68
C ILE A 474 -19.05 -8.55 7.34
N HIS A 475 -19.05 -9.36 6.27
CA HIS A 475 -19.47 -8.93 4.95
C HIS A 475 -20.18 -10.09 4.23
N PHE A 476 -21.11 -9.77 3.34
CA PHE A 476 -21.81 -10.77 2.54
C PHE A 476 -21.58 -10.52 1.06
N ASP A 477 -20.90 -11.46 0.38
CA ASP A 477 -20.74 -11.44 -1.07
C ASP A 477 -22.02 -11.96 -1.73
N LYS A 478 -22.86 -11.02 -2.18
CA LYS A 478 -24.13 -11.29 -2.85
C LYS A 478 -23.99 -12.12 -4.14
N GLY A 479 -22.86 -12.01 -4.85
CA GLY A 479 -22.65 -12.71 -6.12
C GLY A 479 -22.29 -14.18 -5.93
N ARG A 480 -21.62 -14.52 -4.83
CA ARG A 480 -21.18 -15.89 -4.52
C ARG A 480 -21.95 -16.57 -3.39
N ASN A 481 -22.85 -15.85 -2.73
CA ASN A 481 -23.57 -16.30 -1.55
C ASN A 481 -22.63 -16.70 -0.38
N ILE A 482 -21.56 -15.93 -0.20
CA ILE A 482 -20.52 -16.20 0.81
C ILE A 482 -20.59 -15.16 1.92
N LEU A 483 -20.66 -15.64 3.16
CA LEU A 483 -20.50 -14.84 4.37
C LEU A 483 -19.02 -14.83 4.80
N MET A 484 -18.44 -13.64 4.88
CA MET A 484 -17.06 -13.41 5.29
C MET A 484 -17.06 -12.86 6.72
N VAL A 485 -16.27 -13.46 7.61
CA VAL A 485 -16.19 -13.05 9.01
C VAL A 485 -14.74 -12.88 9.41
N THR A 486 -14.46 -11.80 10.14
CA THR A 486 -13.14 -11.56 10.75
C THR A 486 -13.23 -11.76 12.25
N ASN A 487 -12.24 -12.47 12.80
CA ASN A 487 -12.04 -12.65 14.23
C ASN A 487 -11.01 -11.63 14.73
N LEU A 488 -11.19 -11.09 15.94
CA LEU A 488 -10.18 -10.21 16.55
C LEU A 488 -8.86 -10.96 16.80
N PHE A 489 -8.97 -12.24 17.11
CA PHE A 489 -7.84 -13.17 17.27
C PHE A 489 -8.12 -14.41 16.41
N GLY A 490 -7.28 -14.68 15.41
CA GLY A 490 -7.43 -15.83 14.52
C GLY A 490 -7.65 -15.46 13.05
N PRO A 491 -7.89 -16.46 12.18
CA PRO A 491 -8.05 -16.24 10.75
C PRO A 491 -9.39 -15.57 10.43
N ALA A 492 -9.44 -14.92 9.27
CA ALA A 492 -10.71 -14.60 8.62
C ALA A 492 -11.28 -15.87 7.98
N SER A 493 -12.59 -16.05 8.11
CA SER A 493 -13.29 -17.25 7.68
C SER A 493 -14.32 -16.93 6.60
N LEU A 494 -14.51 -17.88 5.67
CA LEU A 494 -15.49 -17.83 4.60
C LEU A 494 -16.51 -18.94 4.84
N TYR A 495 -17.79 -18.61 4.82
CA TYR A 495 -18.89 -19.55 5.01
C TYR A 495 -19.83 -19.45 3.81
N GLU A 496 -20.01 -20.55 3.09
CA GLU A 496 -21.05 -20.64 2.07
C GLU A 496 -22.42 -20.67 2.76
N VAL A 497 -23.27 -19.73 2.40
CA VAL A 497 -24.68 -19.75 2.80
C VAL A 497 -25.42 -20.56 1.75
N LYS A 498 -26.18 -21.56 2.19
CA LYS A 498 -26.97 -22.44 1.32
C LYS A 498 -28.44 -22.09 1.40
#